data_AF-A0A3N5PD63-F1
#
_entry.id   AF-A0A3N5PD63-F1
#
_cell.length_a   1.000
_cell.length_b   1.000
_cell.length_c   1.000
_cell.angle_alpha   90.00
_cell.angle_beta   90.00
_cell.angle_gamma   90.00
#
_symmetry.space_group_name_H-M   'P 1'
#
loop_
_entity.id
_entity.type
_entity.pdbx_description
1 polymer ?
#
loop_
_entity_poly.entity_id
_entity_poly.type
_entity_poly.pdbx_seq_one_letter_code
_entity_poly.pdbx_strand_id
1 'polypeptide(L)'
;MTNPVLEEQDKRIKEKLRNIDNKIMVMSGKGGVGKSTVAINLAIGLSLENYYVGLLDVDLHGPNVPMMLGMEKGELQQRPDGTVGPVYYSPNLKFMSIEPLLPKKDSAVIW
;
A
#
# COMPACT_ATOMS: atom_id res chain seq x y z
N MET A 1 15.08 27.45 -7.12
CA MET A 1 15.96 26.70 -6.21
C MET A 1 15.16 25.53 -5.68
N THR A 2 15.58 24.29 -5.94
CA THR A 2 14.93 23.08 -5.43
C THR A 2 15.14 22.94 -3.93
N ASN A 3 14.13 22.43 -3.22
CA ASN A 3 14.19 22.26 -1.77
C ASN A 3 15.08 21.04 -1.43
N PRO A 4 16.19 21.20 -0.68
CA PRO A 4 17.13 20.12 -0.40
C PRO A 4 16.51 18.94 0.38
N VAL A 5 15.42 19.17 1.13
CA VAL A 5 14.68 18.10 1.80
C VAL A 5 13.96 17.19 0.80
N LEU A 6 13.40 17.77 -0.27
CA LEU A 6 12.71 17.02 -1.32
C LEU A 6 13.72 16.20 -2.15
N GLU A 7 14.90 16.74 -2.41
CA GLU A 7 15.95 16.02 -3.16
C GLU A 7 16.44 14.78 -2.41
N GLU A 8 16.65 14.88 -1.09
CA GLU A 8 17.02 13.74 -0.24
C GLU A 8 15.88 12.70 -0.16
N GLN A 9 14.62 13.14 -0.08
CA GLN A 9 13.46 12.23 -0.14
C GLN A 9 13.37 11.49 -1.47
N ASP A 10 13.50 12.19 -2.59
CA ASP A 10 13.46 11.59 -3.93
C ASP A 10 14.57 10.58 -4.14
N LYS A 11 15.77 10.88 -3.63
CA LYS A 11 16.91 9.95 -3.68
C LYS A 11 16.59 8.66 -2.93
N ARG A 12 16.06 8.76 -1.71
CA ARG A 12 15.66 7.60 -0.90
C ARG A 12 14.57 6.78 -1.58
N ILE A 13 13.56 7.42 -2.17
CA ILE A 13 12.50 6.74 -2.91
C ILE A 13 13.10 5.96 -4.09
N LYS A 14 13.96 6.61 -4.89
CA LYS A 14 14.64 5.96 -6.02
C LYS A 14 15.47 4.75 -5.58
N GLU A 15 16.23 4.87 -4.49
CA GLU A 15 17.03 3.77 -3.95
C GLU A 15 16.16 2.59 -3.50
N LYS A 16 15.05 2.86 -2.79
CA LYS A 16 14.12 1.81 -2.33
C LYS A 16 13.39 1.11 -3.47
N LEU A 17 13.02 1.84 -4.52
CA LEU A 17 12.27 1.31 -5.67
C LEU A 17 13.18 0.72 -6.76
N ARG A 18 14.51 0.84 -6.62
CA ARG A 18 15.49 0.42 -7.64
C ARG A 18 15.40 -1.07 -7.98
N ASN A 19 15.11 -1.91 -6.98
CA ASN A 19 15.07 -3.37 -7.12
C ASN A 19 13.67 -3.91 -7.44
N ILE A 20 12.72 -3.03 -7.79
CA ILE A 20 11.37 -3.43 -8.21
C ILE A 20 11.35 -3.42 -9.74
N ASP A 21 11.25 -4.60 -10.35
CA ASP A 21 11.29 -4.77 -11.81
C ASP A 21 10.11 -4.06 -12.49
N ASN A 22 8.90 -4.25 -11.96
CA ASN A 22 7.66 -3.75 -12.54
C ASN A 22 6.87 -2.91 -11.52
N LYS A 23 6.47 -1.71 -11.93
CA LYS A 23 5.69 -0.76 -11.11
C LYS A 23 4.37 -0.49 -11.83
N ILE A 24 3.25 -0.99 -11.29
CA ILE A 24 1.93 -0.87 -11.87
C ILE A 24 1.10 0.07 -11.01
N MET A 25 0.54 1.11 -11.62
CA MET A 25 -0.33 2.07 -10.94
C MET A 25 -1.78 1.86 -11.40
N VAL A 26 -2.66 1.57 -10.46
CA VAL A 26 -4.10 1.42 -10.71
C VAL A 26 -4.81 2.67 -10.22
N MET A 27 -5.39 3.45 -11.14
CA MET A 27 -6.06 4.72 -10.83
C MET A 27 -7.48 4.75 -11.38
N SER A 28 -8.33 5.61 -10.81
CA SER A 28 -9.67 5.90 -11.32
C SER A 28 -10.03 7.36 -11.15
N GLY A 29 -10.79 7.93 -12.10
CA GLY A 29 -11.28 9.32 -12.01
C GLY A 29 -12.54 9.51 -11.16
N LYS A 30 -13.13 8.44 -10.64
CA LYS A 30 -14.37 8.46 -9.83
C LYS A 30 -14.29 7.44 -8.70
N GLY A 31 -14.95 7.72 -7.58
CA GLY A 31 -15.14 6.76 -6.48
C GLY A 31 -16.09 5.63 -6.87
N GLY A 32 -15.92 4.45 -6.28
CA GLY A 32 -16.85 3.32 -6.44
C GLY A 32 -16.72 2.51 -7.74
N VAL A 33 -15.75 2.78 -8.60
CA VAL A 33 -15.57 2.06 -9.88
C VAL A 33 -14.81 0.73 -9.77
N GLY A 34 -14.44 0.31 -8.56
CA GLY A 34 -13.75 -0.96 -8.33
C GLY A 34 -12.21 -0.93 -8.46
N LYS A 35 -11.58 0.26 -8.41
CA LYS A 35 -10.11 0.43 -8.45
C LYS A 35 -9.38 -0.54 -7.49
N SER A 36 -9.80 -0.58 -6.23
CA SER A 36 -9.17 -1.43 -5.20
C SER A 36 -9.40 -2.91 -5.49
N THR A 37 -10.59 -3.30 -5.97
CA THR A 37 -10.88 -4.66 -6.42
C THR A 37 -9.93 -5.10 -7.54
N VAL A 38 -9.71 -4.24 -8.53
CA VAL A 38 -8.78 -4.54 -9.64
C VAL A 38 -7.35 -4.66 -9.12
N ALA A 39 -6.89 -3.73 -8.28
CA ALA A 39 -5.53 -3.76 -7.74
C ALA A 39 -5.25 -5.01 -6.90
N ILE A 40 -6.19 -5.40 -6.04
CA ILE A 40 -6.08 -6.60 -5.20
C ILE A 40 -6.03 -7.87 -6.05
N ASN A 41 -6.97 -8.04 -6.98
CA ASN A 41 -7.03 -9.24 -7.81
C ASN A 41 -5.81 -9.36 -8.73
N LEU A 42 -5.30 -8.24 -9.24
CA LEU A 42 -4.05 -8.23 -10.00
C LEU A 42 -2.88 -8.69 -9.14
N ALA A 43 -2.75 -8.19 -7.92
CA ALA A 43 -1.68 -8.57 -7.00
C ALA A 43 -1.75 -10.06 -6.62
N ILE A 44 -2.96 -10.56 -6.33
CA ILE A 44 -3.20 -11.98 -6.03
C ILE A 44 -2.86 -12.84 -7.25
N GLY A 45 -3.35 -12.49 -8.44
CA GLY A 45 -3.07 -13.22 -9.67
C GLY A 45 -1.57 -13.34 -9.96
N LEU A 46 -0.84 -12.23 -9.86
CA LEU A 46 0.63 -12.24 -10.02
C LEU A 46 1.32 -13.09 -8.95
N SER A 47 0.85 -13.04 -7.70
CA SER A 47 1.39 -13.89 -6.64
C SER A 47 1.15 -15.37 -6.88
N LEU A 48 0.01 -15.75 -7.46
CA LEU A 48 -0.32 -17.14 -7.82
C LEU A 48 0.58 -17.67 -8.95
N GLU A 49 1.02 -16.78 -9.84
CA GLU A 49 2.03 -17.07 -10.86
C GLU A 49 3.48 -17.05 -10.31
N ASN A 50 3.65 -17.11 -8.98
CA ASN A 50 4.94 -17.14 -8.27
C ASN A 50 5.80 -15.87 -8.38
N TYR A 51 5.25 -14.74 -8.81
CA TYR A 51 5.96 -13.46 -8.70
C TYR A 51 6.01 -12.97 -7.25
N TYR A 52 7.09 -12.27 -6.89
CA TYR A 52 7.14 -11.50 -5.64
C TYR A 52 6.40 -10.18 -5.82
N VAL A 53 5.31 -10.01 -5.07
CA VAL A 53 4.39 -8.88 -5.24
C VAL A 53 4.29 -8.06 -3.96
N GLY A 54 4.38 -6.75 -4.12
CA GLY A 54 4.03 -5.76 -3.10
C GLY A 54 2.82 -4.97 -3.54
N LEU A 55 1.77 -4.95 -2.72
CA LEU A 55 0.58 -4.11 -2.91
C LEU A 55 0.64 -2.91 -1.95
N LEU A 56 0.70 -1.70 -2.49
CA LEU A 56 0.64 -0.47 -1.70
C LEU A 56 -0.69 0.23 -1.94
N ASP A 57 -1.46 0.38 -0.87
CA ASP A 57 -2.71 1.12 -0.84
C ASP A 57 -2.49 2.52 -0.26
N VAL A 58 -2.72 3.52 -1.09
CA VAL A 58 -2.59 4.95 -0.77
C VAL A 58 -3.95 5.65 -0.70
N ASP A 59 -5.05 4.88 -0.72
CA ASP A 59 -6.40 5.45 -0.64
C ASP A 59 -6.81 5.64 0.83
N LEU A 60 -7.23 6.86 1.18
CA LEU A 60 -7.69 7.21 2.53
C LEU A 60 -9.18 6.98 2.71
N HIS A 61 -9.95 6.83 1.62
CA HIS A 61 -11.41 6.86 1.65
C HIS A 61 -12.01 5.68 0.84
N GLY A 62 -12.15 4.50 1.47
CA GLY A 62 -12.80 3.34 0.84
C GLY A 62 -12.82 2.09 1.72
N PRO A 63 -13.45 0.98 1.27
CA PRO A 63 -13.26 -0.33 1.90
C PRO A 63 -11.78 -0.72 1.81
N ASN A 64 -11.16 -0.90 2.97
CA ASN A 64 -9.71 -0.99 3.11
C ASN A 64 -9.16 -2.28 2.49
N VAL A 65 -7.99 -2.22 1.86
CA VAL A 65 -7.28 -3.40 1.35
C VAL A 65 -7.19 -4.54 2.39
N PRO A 66 -6.81 -4.29 3.67
CA PRO A 66 -6.86 -5.33 4.70
C PRO A 66 -8.23 -6.02 4.82
N MET A 67 -9.31 -5.25 4.84
CA MET A 67 -10.68 -5.76 4.95
C MET A 67 -11.09 -6.56 3.70
N MET A 68 -10.71 -6.09 2.51
CA MET A 68 -10.98 -6.79 1.24
C MET A 68 -10.18 -8.08 1.10
N LEU A 69 -9.03 -8.17 1.76
CA LEU A 69 -8.23 -9.39 1.87
C LEU A 69 -8.72 -10.33 2.99
N GLY A 70 -9.77 -9.95 3.73
CA GLY A 70 -10.30 -10.73 4.84
C GLY A 70 -9.40 -10.72 6.09
N MET A 71 -8.45 -9.79 6.18
CA MET A 71 -7.51 -9.72 7.29
C MET A 71 -8.14 -8.99 8.49
N GLU A 72 -8.06 -9.59 9.67
CA GLU A 72 -8.57 -8.97 10.90
C GLU A 72 -7.60 -7.91 11.43
N LYS A 73 -8.11 -6.96 12.24
CA LYS A 73 -7.28 -5.88 12.82
C LYS A 73 -6.06 -6.38 13.61
N GLY A 74 -6.11 -7.61 14.15
CA GLY A 74 -5.02 -8.22 14.89
C GLY A 74 -3.85 -8.71 14.02
N GLU A 75 -4.05 -8.85 12.70
CA GLU A 75 -3.04 -9.36 11.77
C GLU A 75 -2.16 -8.25 11.18
N LEU A 76 -2.57 -6.99 11.36
CA LEU A 76 -1.77 -5.81 11.06
C LEU A 76 -0.71 -5.62 12.15
N GLN A 77 0.36 -6.43 12.10
CA GLN A 77 1.44 -6.34 13.08
C GLN A 77 2.06 -4.93 13.03
N GLN A 78 1.77 -4.12 14.05
CA GLN A 78 2.53 -2.90 14.32
C GLN A 78 3.92 -3.32 14.76
N ARG A 79 4.95 -2.75 14.13
CA ARG A 79 6.31 -2.92 14.62
C ARG A 79 6.46 -2.23 15.98
N PRO A 80 7.39 -2.68 16.83
CA PRO A 80 7.63 -2.07 18.15
C PRO A 80 7.96 -0.57 18.11
N ASP A 81 8.39 -0.05 16.96
CA ASP A 81 8.69 1.37 16.72
C ASP A 81 7.45 2.21 16.34
N GLY A 82 6.25 1.62 16.37
CA GLY A 82 4.99 2.28 15.99
C GLY A 82 4.79 2.38 14.47
N THR A 83 5.69 1.83 13.66
CA THR A 83 5.53 1.80 12.20
C THR A 83 4.73 0.58 11.77
N VAL A 84 3.82 0.76 10.81
CA VAL A 84 3.15 -0.37 10.15
C VAL A 84 4.09 -0.87 9.06
N GLY A 85 4.65 -2.07 9.26
CA GLY A 85 5.44 -2.75 8.24
C GLY A 85 4.55 -3.41 7.18
N PRO A 86 5.12 -3.86 6.05
CA PRO A 86 4.38 -4.67 5.10
C PRO A 86 3.86 -5.95 5.77
N VAL A 87 2.58 -6.25 5.59
CA VAL A 87 1.90 -7.44 6.12
C VAL A 87 1.91 -8.54 5.07
N TYR A 88 2.17 -9.78 5.48
CA TYR A 88 2.11 -10.93 4.60
C TYR A 88 0.66 -11.36 4.41
N TYR A 89 0.22 -11.46 3.15
CA TYR A 89 -1.01 -12.15 2.78
C TYR A 89 -0.70 -13.60 2.33
N SER A 90 0.43 -13.79 1.66
CA SER A 90 0.99 -15.10 1.27
C SER A 90 2.52 -15.04 1.33
N PRO A 91 3.26 -16.16 1.16
CA PRO A 91 4.72 -16.13 1.12
C PRO A 91 5.31 -15.14 0.10
N ASN A 92 4.60 -14.92 -1.01
CA ASN A 92 5.06 -14.09 -2.13
C ASN A 92 4.26 -12.79 -2.30
N LEU A 93 3.20 -12.56 -1.51
CA LEU A 93 2.40 -11.32 -1.52
C LEU A 93 2.45 -10.61 -0.18
N LYS A 94 2.97 -9.39 -0.20
CA LYS A 94 2.92 -8.44 0.90
C LYS A 94 2.04 -7.27 0.53
N PHE A 95 1.37 -6.68 1.51
CA PHE A 95 0.66 -5.43 1.31
C PHE A 95 0.90 -4.43 2.42
N MET A 96 0.68 -3.16 2.11
CA MET A 96 0.69 -2.06 3.07
C MET A 96 -0.47 -1.13 2.72
N SER A 97 -1.17 -0.65 3.73
CA SER A 97 -2.21 0.38 3.58
C SER A 97 -1.91 1.52 4.54
N ILE A 98 -2.24 2.74 4.12
CA ILE A 98 -2.03 3.95 4.92
C ILE A 98 -3.12 4.19 5.97
N GLU A 99 -4.29 3.56 5.84
CA GLU A 99 -5.42 3.77 6.77
C GLU A 99 -5.08 3.41 8.23
N PRO A 100 -4.40 2.29 8.53
CA PRO A 100 -3.97 1.96 9.90
C PRO A 100 -2.95 2.93 10.50
N LEU A 101 -2.32 3.78 9.68
CA LEU A 101 -1.39 4.82 10.15
C LEU A 101 -2.12 6.07 10.64
N LEU A 102 -3.44 6.18 10.39
CA LEU A 102 -4.23 7.30 10.90
C LEU A 102 -4.65 7.08 12.37
N PRO A 103 -4.62 8.13 13.21
CA PRO A 103 -5.04 8.03 14.62
C PRO A 103 -6.51 7.63 14.78
N LYS A 104 -7.36 8.02 13.82
CA LYS A 104 -8.79 7.67 13.75
C LYS A 104 -9.18 7.46 12.28
N LYS A 105 -10.11 6.53 12.06
CA LYS A 105 -10.63 6.15 10.74
C LYS A 105 -11.23 7.34 9.96
N ASP A 106 -11.79 8.31 10.68
CA ASP A 106 -12.41 9.53 10.13
C ASP A 106 -11.55 10.78 10.33
N SER A 107 -10.26 10.63 10.63
CA SER A 107 -9.35 11.77 10.70
C SER A 107 -9.32 12.48 9.35
N ALA A 108 -9.79 13.72 9.32
CA ALA A 108 -9.69 14.58 8.15
C ALA A 108 -8.21 14.79 7.81
N VAL A 109 -7.80 14.33 6.63
CA VAL A 109 -6.50 14.63 6.06
C VAL A 109 -6.69 15.80 5.10
N ILE A 110 -6.07 16.94 5.40
CA ILE A 110 -6.06 18.09 4.49
C ILE A 110 -5.02 17.79 3.41
N TRP A 111 -5.44 17.81 2.15
CA TRP A 111 -4.59 17.72 0.96
C TRP A 111 -4.55 19.06 0.24
#